data_AF-A0A3D2SQX6-F1
#
_entry.id   AF-A0A3D2SQX6-F1
#
_cell.length_a   1.000
_cell.length_b   1.000
_cell.length_c   1.000
_cell.angle_alpha   90.00
_cell.angle_beta   90.00
_cell.angle_gamma   90.00
#
_symmetry.space_group_name_H-M   'P 1'
#
loop_
_entity.id
_entity.type
_entity.pdbx_description
1 polymer ?
#
loop_
_entity_poly.entity_id
_entity_poly.type
_entity_poly.pdbx_seq_one_letter_code
_entity_poly.pdbx_strand_id
1 'polypeptide(L)' 'MASSLLLLLDDIATVLDDVAVMSKMAAKKTAGVLGDDLALNAQQVSGVRADRELPVVWG' A
#
# COMPACT_ATOMS: atom_id res chain seq x y z
N MET A 1 -21.19 36.71 -1.78
CA MET A 1 -20.24 36.28 -0.72
C MET A 1 -20.40 34.80 -0.38
N ALA A 2 -21.61 34.29 -0.08
CA ALA A 2 -21.82 32.85 0.15
C ALA A 2 -21.50 31.96 -1.08
N SER A 3 -21.71 32.46 -2.30
CA SER A 3 -21.39 31.75 -3.55
C SER A 3 -19.91 31.44 -3.73
N SER A 4 -19.01 32.31 -3.28
CA SER A 4 -17.55 32.10 -3.42
C SER A 4 -17.05 30.96 -2.52
N LEU A 5 -17.64 30.80 -1.34
CA LEU A 5 -17.32 29.69 -0.46
C LEU A 5 -17.87 28.37 -1.01
N LEU A 6 -19.10 28.39 -1.54
CA LEU A 6 -19.69 27.20 -2.13
C LEU A 6 -18.94 26.72 -3.38
N LEU A 7 -18.45 27.63 -4.23
CA LEU A 7 -17.60 27.28 -5.37
C LEU A 7 -16.26 26.66 -4.91
N LEU A 8 -15.63 27.23 -3.87
CA LEU A 8 -14.39 26.66 -3.33
C LEU A 8 -14.61 25.24 -2.77
N LEU A 9 -15.75 25.02 -2.09
CA LEU A 9 -16.09 23.69 -1.58
C LEU A 9 -16.35 22.68 -2.72
N ASP A 10 -16.92 23.14 -3.83
CA ASP A 10 -17.16 22.31 -5.03
C ASP A 10 -15.84 21.92 -5.73
N ASP A 11 -14.91 22.87 -5.85
CA ASP A 11 -13.56 22.60 -6.38
C ASP A 11 -12.81 21.60 -5.49
N ILE A 12 -12.90 21.75 -4.16
CA ILE A 12 -12.31 20.81 -3.20
C ILE A 12 -12.96 19.43 -3.33
N ALA A 13 -14.29 19.35 -3.44
CA ALA A 13 -15.00 18.09 -3.61
C ALA A 13 -14.55 17.36 -4.88
N THR A 14 -14.39 18.09 -5.99
CA THR A 14 -13.92 17.54 -7.27
C THR A 14 -12.52 16.93 -7.14
N VAL A 15 -11.59 17.62 -6.46
CA VAL A 15 -10.24 17.08 -6.23
C VAL A 15 -10.25 15.89 -5.25
N LEU A 16 -11.11 15.91 -4.24
CA LEU A 16 -11.25 14.80 -3.28
C LEU A 16 -11.79 13.53 -3.93
N ASP A 17 -12.68 13.63 -4.92
CA ASP A 17 -13.16 12.48 -5.68
C ASP A 17 -12.03 11.76 -6.41
N ASP A 18 -11.12 12.51 -7.06
CA ASP A 18 -9.94 11.93 -7.72
C ASP A 18 -8.99 11.25 -6.72
N VAL A 19 -8.76 11.87 -5.56
CA VAL A 19 -7.95 11.29 -4.46
C VAL A 19 -8.58 10.01 -3.94
N ALA A 20 -9.91 9.95 -3.80
CA ALA A 20 -10.62 8.78 -3.33
C ALA A 20 -10.50 7.61 -4.31
N VAL A 21 -10.63 7.87 -5.62
CA VAL A 21 -10.45 6.85 -6.67
C VAL A 21 -9.02 6.32 -6.68
N MET A 22 -8.02 7.20 -6.65
CA MET A 22 -6.61 6.81 -6.65
C MET A 22 -6.24 6.02 -5.38
N SER A 23 -6.75 6.44 -4.22
CA SER A 23 -6.55 5.74 -2.94
C SER A 23 -7.19 4.35 -2.94
N LYS A 24 -8.38 4.20 -3.53
CA LYS A 24 -9.05 2.90 -3.70
C LYS A 24 -8.24 1.96 -4.59
N MET A 25 -7.68 2.48 -5.69
CA MET A 25 -6.82 1.70 -6.59
C MET A 25 -5.51 1.30 -5.93
N ALA A 26 -4.88 2.22 -5.19
CA ALA A 26 -3.67 1.96 -4.42
C ALA A 26 -3.92 0.89 -3.35
N ALA A 27 -4.99 1.01 -2.55
CA ALA A 27 -5.37 0.03 -1.54
C ALA A 27 -5.60 -1.37 -2.13
N LYS A 28 -6.26 -1.45 -3.30
CA LYS A 28 -6.45 -2.71 -4.02
C LYS A 28 -5.12 -3.33 -4.47
N LYS A 29 -4.20 -2.52 -4.97
CA LYS A 29 -2.86 -2.97 -5.39
C LYS A 29 -2.03 -3.41 -4.19
N THR A 30 -2.07 -2.66 -3.09
CA THR A 30 -1.40 -3.00 -1.83
C THR A 30 -1.94 -4.31 -1.25
N ALA A 31 -3.26 -4.51 -1.23
CA ALA A 31 -3.86 -5.78 -0.81
C ALA A 31 -3.45 -6.96 -1.72
N GLY A 32 -3.32 -6.72 -3.03
CA GLY A 32 -2.80 -7.71 -3.98
C GLY A 32 -1.34 -8.08 -3.74
N VAL A 33 -0.48 -7.09 -3.48
CA VAL A 33 0.95 -7.30 -3.16
C VAL A 33 1.12 -7.96 -1.79
N LEU A 34 0.35 -7.57 -0.77
CA LEU A 34 0.34 -8.23 0.54
C LEU A 34 -0.16 -9.68 0.45
N GLY A 35 -1.17 -9.95 -0.39
CA GLY A 35 -1.63 -11.32 -0.67
C GLY A 35 -0.58 -12.16 -1.41
N ASP A 36 0.17 -11.54 -2.31
CA ASP A 36 1.29 -12.16 -3.04
C ASP A 36 2.48 -12.45 -2.11
N ASP A 37 2.88 -11.51 -1.27
CA ASP A 37 3.97 -11.68 -0.29
C ASP A 37 3.64 -12.77 0.75
N LEU A 38 2.39 -12.88 1.20
CA LEU A 38 1.96 -13.99 2.07
C LEU A 38 1.93 -15.34 1.34
N ALA A 39 1.66 -15.37 0.04
CA ALA A 39 1.63 -16.59 -0.77
C ALA A 39 3.04 -17.06 -1.19
N LEU A 40 3.96 -16.14 -1.46
CA LEU A 40 5.32 -16.45 -1.92
C LEU A 40 6.30 -16.70 -0.77
N ASN A 41 6.02 -16.24 0.46
CA ASN A 41 6.94 -16.43 1.59
C ASN A 41 6.60 -17.63 2.50
N ALA A 42 5.46 -18.31 2.30
CA ALA A 42 5.07 -19.50 3.07
C ALA A 42 5.78 -20.80 2.63
N GLN A 43 6.54 -20.79 1.53
CA GLN A 43 7.19 -22.00 0.98
C GLN A 43 8.67 -21.85 0.55
N GLN A 44 9.29 -20.67 0.63
CA GLN A 44 10.65 -20.49 0.09
C GLN A 44 11.79 -20.49 1.13
N VAL A 45 11.49 -20.71 2.43
CA VAL A 45 12.53 -20.93 3.46
C VAL A 45 12.22 -22.17 4.31
N SER A 46 12.13 -23.33 3.66
CA SER A 46 12.42 -24.61 4.32
C SER A 46 13.46 -25.36 3.49
N GLY A 47 14.73 -25.24 3.85
CA GLY A 47 15.79 -26.02 3.22
C GLY A 47 17.12 -25.33 2.94
N VAL A 48 17.30 -24.04 3.27
CA VAL A 48 18.62 -23.42 3.15
C VAL A 48 19.52 -23.96 4.27
N ARG A 49 20.42 -24.90 3.93
CA ARG A 49 21.60 -25.17 4.76
C ARG A 49 22.45 -23.90 4.72
N ALA A 50 22.47 -23.16 5.82
CA ALA A 50 23.42 -22.07 6.03
C ALA A 50 24.82 -22.68 6.23
N ASP A 51 25.46 -23.13 5.13
CA ASP A 51 26.76 -23.80 5.20
C ASP A 51 27.94 -22.81 5.23
N ARG A 52 27.67 -21.50 5.15
CA ARG A 52 28.57 -20.41 5.50
C ARG A 52 27.78 -19.12 5.39
N GLU A 53 27.50 -18.46 6.51
CA GLU A 53 27.75 -17.02 6.70
C GLU A 53 27.22 -16.57 8.06
N LEU A 54 27.91 -15.57 8.60
CA LEU A 54 27.98 -15.19 10.01
C LEU A 54 26.62 -14.93 10.67
N PRO A 55 26.48 -15.21 11.99
CA PRO A 55 25.23 -14.99 12.70
C PRO A 55 24.83 -13.51 12.64
N VAL A 56 23.74 -13.23 11.91
CA VAL A 56 23.06 -11.93 11.95
C VAL A 56 22.51 -11.76 13.36
N VAL A 57 23.06 -10.79 14.07
CA VAL A 57 22.62 -10.36 15.39
C VAL A 57 21.22 -9.77 15.23
N TRP A 58 20.21 -10.49 15.73
CA TRP A 58 18.88 -9.94 15.95
C TRP A 58 18.90 -9.18 17.28
N GLY A 59 18.69 -7.87 17.19
CA GLY A 59 18.18 -7.05 18.29
C GLY A 59 16.66 -6.92 18.19
#